data_AF-A0A1F6VPS6-F1
#
_entry.id   AF-A0A1F6VPS6-F1
#
_cell.length_a   1.000
_cell.length_b   1.000
_cell.length_c   1.000
_cell.angle_alpha   90.00
_cell.angle_beta   90.00
_cell.angle_gamma   90.00
#
_symmetry.space_group_name_H-M   'P 1'
#
loop_
_entity.id
_entity.type
_entity.pdbx_description
1 polymer ?
#
loop_
_entity_poly.entity_id
_entity_poly.type
_entity_poly.pdbx_seq_one_letter_code
_entity_poly.pdbx_strand_id
1 'polypeptide(L)'
;MNTNKKENIAIATSALFTAVAVMHVVRYLFNVDLVIGQASLAMWPSLLAFIAIGYLAILNFKTLERKGAIVWKKFIMALFIIDAIIVFYSWVSNLNYWGFSHKEFGYFLIVEIVIIIILYFKIKKSSGN
;
A
#
# COMPACT_ATOMS: atom_id res chain seq x y z
N MET A 1 -2.84 -12.67 24.50
CA MET A 1 -2.51 -11.68 23.44
C MET A 1 -3.81 -11.06 22.92
N ASN A 2 -3.94 -9.73 23.05
CA ASN A 2 -5.19 -8.99 22.85
C ASN A 2 -5.75 -9.17 21.42
N THR A 3 -7.04 -9.48 21.25
CA THR A 3 -7.68 -9.78 19.95
C THR A 3 -7.54 -8.63 18.95
N ASN A 4 -7.61 -7.38 19.44
CA ASN A 4 -7.36 -6.17 18.66
C ASN A 4 -5.93 -6.10 18.08
N LYS A 5 -4.93 -6.62 18.78
CA LYS A 5 -3.54 -6.63 18.30
C LYS A 5 -3.36 -7.57 17.11
N LYS A 6 -3.96 -8.76 17.16
CA LYS A 6 -3.92 -9.73 16.06
C LYS A 6 -4.60 -9.20 14.81
N GLU A 7 -5.73 -8.52 14.96
CA GLU A 7 -6.43 -7.89 13.85
C GLU A 7 -5.60 -6.80 13.19
N ASN A 8 -5.04 -5.87 13.97
CA ASN A 8 -4.22 -4.78 13.42
C ASN A 8 -2.99 -5.32 12.68
N ILE A 9 -2.34 -6.37 13.19
CA ILE A 9 -1.24 -7.04 12.49
C ILE A 9 -1.72 -7.64 11.17
N ALA A 10 -2.83 -8.38 11.17
CA ALA A 10 -3.38 -8.97 9.95
C ALA A 10 -3.70 -7.90 8.89
N ILE A 11 -4.30 -6.77 9.31
CA ILE A 11 -4.61 -5.64 8.42
C ILE A 11 -3.32 -5.08 7.82
N ALA A 12 -2.32 -4.77 8.65
CA ALA A 12 -1.05 -4.20 8.20
C ALA A 12 -0.32 -5.13 7.22
N THR A 13 -0.21 -6.42 7.55
CA THR A 13 0.42 -7.43 6.68
C THR A 13 -0.32 -7.57 5.35
N SER A 14 -1.66 -7.53 5.37
CA SER A 14 -2.48 -7.57 4.15
C SER A 14 -2.21 -6.37 3.26
N ALA A 15 -2.15 -5.18 3.86
CA ALA A 15 -1.91 -3.94 3.14
C ALA A 15 -0.51 -3.92 2.50
N LEU A 16 0.51 -4.34 3.25
CA LEU A 16 1.88 -4.47 2.75
C LEU A 16 1.97 -5.45 1.58
N PHE A 17 1.42 -6.66 1.70
CA PHE A 17 1.45 -7.64 0.61
C PHE A 17 0.66 -7.14 -0.61
N THR A 18 -0.47 -6.48 -0.40
CA THR A 18 -1.24 -5.88 -1.50
C THR A 18 -0.41 -4.82 -2.23
N ALA A 19 0.21 -3.89 -1.50
CA ALA A 19 1.04 -2.84 -2.08
C ALA A 19 2.23 -3.42 -2.86
N VAL A 20 2.95 -4.38 -2.28
CA VAL A 20 4.09 -5.04 -2.94
C VAL A 20 3.65 -5.82 -4.19
N ALA A 21 2.53 -6.54 -4.12
CA ALA A 21 1.99 -7.24 -5.28
C ALA A 21 1.65 -6.26 -6.41
N VAL A 22 1.00 -5.13 -6.10
CA VAL A 22 0.69 -4.08 -7.08
C VAL A 22 1.96 -3.50 -7.69
N MET A 23 3.00 -3.20 -6.90
CA MET A 23 4.28 -2.71 -7.44
C MET A 23 4.89 -3.68 -8.45
N HIS A 24 4.84 -4.99 -8.19
CA HIS A 24 5.35 -5.99 -9.13
C HIS A 24 4.51 -6.10 -10.41
N VAL A 25 3.18 -5.97 -10.32
CA VAL A 25 2.30 -5.90 -11.51
C VAL A 25 2.62 -4.68 -12.34
N VAL A 26 2.71 -3.51 -11.70
CA VAL A 26 3.02 -2.24 -12.36
C VAL A 26 4.37 -2.35 -13.06
N ARG A 27 5.39 -2.88 -12.39
CA ARG A 27 6.70 -3.13 -13.00
C ARG A 27 6.59 -3.99 -14.26
N TYR A 28 5.82 -5.09 -14.19
CA TYR A 28 5.64 -6.01 -15.32
C TYR A 28 4.87 -5.37 -16.48
N LEU A 29 3.75 -4.70 -16.22
CA LEU A 29 2.90 -4.11 -17.26
C LEU A 29 3.57 -2.93 -17.98
N PHE A 30 4.38 -2.15 -17.26
CA PHE A 30 5.04 -0.97 -17.82
C PHE A 30 6.50 -1.22 -18.20
N ASN A 31 6.98 -2.47 -18.14
CA ASN A 31 8.36 -2.85 -18.42
C ASN A 31 9.39 -1.96 -17.70
N VAL A 32 9.17 -1.73 -16.41
CA VAL A 32 10.07 -0.89 -15.62
C VAL A 32 11.33 -1.68 -15.24
N ASP A 33 12.46 -1.24 -15.79
CA ASP A 33 13.76 -1.78 -15.44
C ASP A 33 14.17 -1.32 -14.04
N LEU A 34 14.44 -2.30 -13.17
CA LEU A 34 14.97 -2.09 -11.83
C LEU A 34 16.47 -2.32 -11.87
N VAL A 35 17.24 -1.25 -11.70
CA VAL A 35 18.70 -1.32 -11.64
C VAL A 35 19.13 -1.14 -10.18
N ILE A 36 19.88 -2.11 -9.65
CA ILE A 36 20.49 -2.04 -8.32
C ILE A 36 22.02 -2.00 -8.51
N GLY A 37 22.61 -0.83 -8.28
CA GLY A 37 24.03 -0.61 -8.59
C GLY A 37 24.28 -0.69 -10.09
N GLN A 38 25.04 -1.70 -10.54
CA GLN A 38 25.34 -1.94 -11.96
C GLN A 38 24.54 -3.11 -12.57
N ALA A 39 23.69 -3.77 -11.80
CA ALA A 39 22.94 -4.94 -12.26
C ALA A 39 21.47 -4.56 -12.54
N SER A 40 20.99 -4.90 -13.75
CA SER A 40 19.56 -4.90 -14.05
C SER A 40 18.93 -6.18 -13.52
N LEU A 41 17.91 -6.05 -12.69
CA LEU A 41 17.10 -7.18 -12.24
C LEU A 41 16.26 -7.66 -13.40
N ALA A 42 16.33 -8.96 -13.71
CA ALA A 42 15.40 -9.58 -14.65
C ALA A 42 13.93 -9.35 -14.25
N MET A 43 13.01 -9.44 -15.22
CA MET A 43 11.58 -9.20 -15.00
C MET A 43 10.87 -10.40 -14.35
N TRP A 44 11.32 -11.63 -14.64
CA TRP A 44 10.69 -12.86 -14.15
C TRP A 44 10.56 -12.97 -12.61
N PRO A 45 11.52 -12.48 -11.78
CA PRO A 45 11.36 -12.50 -10.33
C PRO A 45 10.20 -11.62 -9.86
N SER A 46 9.88 -10.54 -10.58
CA SER A 46 8.71 -9.71 -10.26
C SER A 46 7.40 -10.41 -10.60
N LEU A 47 7.34 -11.19 -11.67
CA LEU A 47 6.17 -12.01 -11.97
C LEU A 47 5.93 -13.07 -10.88
N LEU A 48 6.98 -13.77 -10.45
CA LEU A 48 6.87 -14.75 -9.35
C LEU A 48 6.49 -14.09 -8.03
N ALA A 49 7.09 -12.94 -7.71
CA ALA A 49 6.76 -12.20 -6.50
C ALA A 49 5.31 -11.70 -6.52
N PHE A 50 4.81 -11.21 -7.67
CA PHE A 50 3.40 -10.87 -7.84
C PHE A 50 2.49 -12.07 -7.55
N ILE A 51 2.78 -13.25 -8.11
CA ILE A 51 1.94 -14.44 -7.90
C ILE A 51 1.97 -14.87 -6.41
N ALA A 52 3.16 -15.00 -5.82
CA ALA A 52 3.31 -15.46 -4.45
C ALA A 52 2.72 -14.48 -3.43
N ILE A 53 3.07 -13.19 -3.55
CA ILE A 53 2.63 -12.15 -2.63
C ILE A 53 1.15 -11.80 -2.88
N GLY A 54 0.71 -11.79 -4.14
CA GLY A 54 -0.69 -11.63 -4.50
C GLY A 54 -1.56 -12.76 -3.94
N TYR A 55 -1.09 -14.01 -4.00
CA TYR A 55 -1.78 -15.13 -3.37
C TYR A 55 -1.88 -14.95 -1.85
N LEU A 56 -0.80 -14.53 -1.17
CA LEU A 56 -0.83 -14.23 0.27
C LEU A 56 -1.78 -13.06 0.59
N ALA A 57 -1.81 -12.03 -0.26
CA ALA A 57 -2.75 -10.92 -0.12
C ALA A 57 -4.19 -11.42 -0.22
N ILE A 58 -4.52 -12.28 -1.19
CA ILE A 58 -5.87 -12.88 -1.35
C ILE A 58 -6.25 -13.73 -0.13
N LEU A 59 -5.34 -14.58 0.36
CA LEU A 59 -5.61 -15.39 1.55
C LEU A 59 -5.91 -14.52 2.78
N ASN A 60 -5.14 -13.46 2.97
CA ASN A 60 -5.40 -12.51 4.05
C ASN A 60 -6.70 -11.70 3.82
N PHE A 61 -6.99 -11.32 2.57
CA PHE A 61 -8.22 -10.63 2.18
C PHE A 61 -9.46 -11.45 2.53
N LYS A 62 -9.47 -12.76 2.24
CA LYS A 62 -10.55 -13.68 2.65
C LYS A 62 -10.75 -13.73 4.16
N THR A 63 -9.69 -13.48 4.93
CA THR A 63 -9.74 -13.46 6.39
C THR A 63 -10.29 -12.12 6.92
N LEU A 64 -10.07 -11.03 6.19
CA LEU A 64 -10.60 -9.68 6.50
C LEU A 64 -12.05 -9.49 6.05
N GLU A 65 -12.46 -10.11 4.94
CA GLU A 65 -13.81 -9.98 4.35
C GLU A 65 -14.92 -10.33 5.35
N ARG A 66 -14.66 -11.30 6.23
CA ARG A 66 -15.60 -11.76 7.26
C ARG A 66 -15.68 -10.86 8.50
N LYS A 67 -14.87 -9.79 8.59
CA LYS A 67 -14.73 -8.96 9.80
C LYS A 67 -15.46 -7.61 9.78
N GLY A 68 -16.28 -7.36 8.76
CA GLY A 68 -17.18 -6.21 8.70
C GLY A 68 -16.53 -4.90 8.24
N ALA A 69 -17.35 -3.86 8.08
CA ALA A 69 -16.99 -2.61 7.41
C ALA A 69 -15.89 -1.79 8.11
N ILE A 70 -15.75 -1.92 9.44
CA ILE A 70 -14.73 -1.18 10.20
C ILE A 70 -13.33 -1.71 9.86
N VAL A 71 -13.17 -3.02 9.77
CA VAL A 71 -11.90 -3.66 9.40
C VAL A 71 -11.49 -3.30 7.98
N TRP A 72 -12.47 -3.26 7.06
CA TRP A 72 -12.26 -2.75 5.70
C TRP A 72 -11.74 -1.32 5.66
N LYS A 73 -12.36 -0.41 6.43
CA LYS A 73 -11.89 0.99 6.50
C LYS A 73 -10.46 1.07 7.05
N LYS A 74 -10.11 0.27 8.06
CA LYS A 74 -8.73 0.20 8.59
C LYS A 74 -7.74 -0.31 7.55
N PHE A 75 -8.12 -1.32 6.76
CA PHE A 75 -7.31 -1.83 5.66
C PHE A 75 -7.07 -0.79 4.57
N ILE A 76 -8.13 -0.12 4.11
CA ILE A 76 -8.02 0.96 3.12
C ILE A 76 -7.14 2.09 3.67
N MET A 77 -7.33 2.48 4.94
CA MET A 77 -6.49 3.49 5.59
C MET A 77 -5.02 3.05 5.63
N ALA A 78 -4.73 1.78 5.89
CA ALA A 78 -3.36 1.25 5.86
C ALA A 78 -2.73 1.32 4.46
N LEU A 79 -3.50 1.08 3.39
CA LEU A 79 -3.01 1.27 2.01
C LEU A 79 -2.64 2.73 1.74
N PHE A 80 -3.50 3.68 2.10
CA PHE A 80 -3.21 5.11 1.96
C PHE A 80 -2.01 5.56 2.79
N ILE A 81 -1.81 4.99 3.98
CA ILE A 81 -0.62 5.28 4.79
C ILE A 81 0.65 4.81 4.09
N ILE A 82 0.64 3.61 3.51
CA ILE A 82 1.80 3.07 2.77
C ILE A 82 2.09 3.95 1.55
N ASP A 83 1.05 4.31 0.79
CA ASP A 83 1.19 5.17 -0.40
C ASP A 83 1.74 6.56 -0.02
N ALA A 84 1.19 7.18 1.04
CA ALA A 84 1.67 8.46 1.56
C ALA A 84 3.13 8.44 2.00
N ILE A 85 3.62 7.32 2.54
CA ILE A 85 5.05 7.17 2.87
C ILE A 85 5.90 7.16 1.61
N ILE A 86 5.46 6.47 0.55
CA ILE A 86 6.17 6.41 -0.74
C ILE A 86 6.17 7.79 -1.40
N VAL A 87 5.02 8.45 -1.47
CA VAL A 87 4.87 9.79 -2.05
C VAL A 87 5.69 10.81 -1.25
N PHE A 88 5.68 10.75 0.08
CA PHE A 88 6.51 11.60 0.94
C PHE A 88 8.00 11.40 0.67
N TYR A 89 8.46 10.15 0.54
CA TYR A 89 9.85 9.85 0.18
C TYR A 89 10.22 10.44 -1.19
N SER A 90 9.35 10.28 -2.18
CA SER A 90 9.55 10.82 -3.54
C SER A 90 9.59 12.34 -3.57
N TRP A 91 8.74 12.98 -2.76
CA TRP A 91 8.76 14.43 -2.56
C TRP A 91 10.07 14.89 -1.90
N VAL A 92 10.41 14.38 -0.72
CA VAL A 92 11.63 14.78 0.03
C VAL A 92 12.91 14.52 -0.77
N SER A 93 12.94 13.47 -1.58
CA SER A 93 14.10 13.09 -2.41
C SER A 93 14.15 13.83 -3.76
N ASN A 94 13.25 14.78 -4.03
CA ASN A 94 13.17 15.52 -5.30
C ASN A 94 13.10 14.62 -6.54
N LEU A 95 12.40 13.48 -6.46
CA LEU A 95 12.27 12.55 -7.57
C LEU A 95 11.32 13.10 -8.65
N ASN A 96 11.56 12.71 -9.89
CA ASN A 96 10.65 12.90 -11.02
C ASN A 96 10.55 11.57 -11.77
N TYR A 97 9.34 10.99 -11.83
CA TYR A 97 9.13 9.70 -12.47
C TYR A 97 7.68 9.55 -12.92
N TRP A 98 7.42 8.67 -13.89
CA TRP A 98 6.07 8.35 -14.37
C TRP A 98 5.26 9.57 -14.87
N GLY A 99 5.96 10.60 -15.39
CA GLY A 99 5.34 11.84 -15.85
C GLY A 99 5.01 12.83 -14.74
N PHE A 100 5.29 12.49 -13.47
CA PHE A 100 5.07 13.38 -12.33
C PHE A 100 6.38 14.03 -11.87
N SER A 101 6.27 15.31 -11.60
CA SER A 101 7.29 16.18 -11.02
C SER A 101 7.26 16.14 -9.49
N HIS A 102 8.37 16.56 -8.87
CA HIS A 102 8.46 16.77 -7.42
C HIS A 102 7.27 17.57 -6.86
N LYS A 103 6.83 18.63 -7.54
CA LYS A 103 5.70 19.47 -7.08
C LYS A 103 4.39 18.68 -7.05
N GLU A 104 4.17 17.80 -8.02
CA GLU A 104 2.97 16.96 -8.10
C GLU A 104 2.95 15.92 -6.98
N PHE A 105 4.09 15.34 -6.61
CA PHE A 105 4.17 14.48 -5.41
C PHE A 105 3.77 15.22 -4.13
N GLY A 106 4.14 16.50 -4.00
CA GLY A 106 3.67 17.33 -2.87
C GLY A 106 2.15 17.49 -2.83
N TYR A 107 1.49 17.67 -3.98
CA TYR A 107 0.03 17.75 -4.05
C TYR A 107 -0.64 16.41 -3.73
N PHE A 108 -0.11 15.30 -4.23
CA PHE A 108 -0.62 13.96 -3.91
C PHE A 108 -0.55 13.68 -2.41
N LEU A 109 0.58 14.02 -1.77
CA LEU A 109 0.74 13.83 -0.33
C LEU A 109 -0.33 14.56 0.48
N ILE A 110 -0.67 15.80 0.11
CA ILE A 110 -1.72 16.57 0.78
C ILE A 110 -3.07 15.84 0.66
N VAL A 111 -3.40 15.36 -0.54
CA VAL A 111 -4.65 14.63 -0.79
C VAL A 111 -4.71 13.34 0.03
N GLU A 112 -3.62 12.57 0.08
CA GLU A 112 -3.54 11.34 0.87
C GLU A 112 -3.72 11.60 2.37
N ILE A 113 -3.05 12.62 2.91
CA ILE A 113 -3.20 13.01 4.32
C ILE A 113 -4.66 13.36 4.64
N VAL A 114 -5.33 14.13 3.76
CA VAL A 114 -6.76 14.46 3.93
C VAL A 114 -7.61 13.19 3.94
N ILE A 115 -7.37 12.24 3.04
CA ILE A 115 -8.09 10.96 2.98
C ILE A 115 -7.87 10.15 4.27
N ILE A 116 -6.62 10.05 4.74
CA ILE A 116 -6.27 9.34 5.98
C ILE A 116 -7.02 9.96 7.17
N ILE A 117 -7.05 11.29 7.27
CA ILE A 117 -7.77 12.00 8.34
C ILE A 117 -9.28 11.68 8.27
N ILE A 118 -9.89 11.74 7.08
CA ILE A 118 -11.31 11.41 6.89
C ILE A 118 -11.59 9.97 7.32
N LEU A 119 -10.74 9.01 6.92
CA LEU A 119 -10.89 7.60 7.28
C LEU A 119 -10.73 7.39 8.79
N TYR A 120 -9.75 8.04 9.42
CA TYR A 120 -9.55 7.99 10.87
C TYR A 120 -10.79 8.43 11.64
N PHE A 121 -11.36 9.59 11.30
CA PHE A 121 -12.58 10.08 11.96
C PHE A 121 -13.80 9.18 11.70
N LYS A 122 -13.93 8.63 10.47
CA LYS A 122 -15.00 7.67 10.16
C LYS A 122 -14.86 6.38 10.96
N ILE A 123 -13.65 5.87 11.16
CA ILE A 123 -13.39 4.67 11.97
C ILE A 123 -13.69 4.98 13.45
N LYS A 124 -13.15 6.08 13.98
CA LYS A 124 -13.37 6.50 15.37
C LYS A 124 -14.85 6.63 15.71
N LYS A 125 -15.63 7.27 14.82
CA LYS A 125 -17.09 7.39 14.99
C LYS A 125 -17.81 6.03 14.98
N SER A 126 -17.37 5.08 14.14
CA SER A 126 -17.95 3.73 14.07
C SER A 126 -17.54 2.81 15.23
N SER A 127 -16.48 3.14 15.97
CA SER A 127 -15.98 2.32 17.11
C SER A 127 -16.37 2.86 18.49
N GLY A 128 -16.98 4.06 18.57
CA GLY A 128 -17.40 4.71 19.81
C GLY A 128 -18.90 4.65 20.12
N ASN A 129 -19.67 3.96 19.28
CA ASN A 129 -21.03 3.48 19.58
C ASN A 129 -20.97 1.97 19.86
#